data_AF-A0A2G9EFN5-F1
#
_entry.id   AF-A0A2G9EFN5-F1
#
_cell.length_a   1.000
_cell.length_b   1.000
_cell.length_c   1.000
_cell.angle_alpha   90.00
_cell.angle_beta   90.00
_cell.angle_gamma   90.00
#
_symmetry.space_group_name_H-M   'P 1'
#
loop_
_entity.id
_entity.type
_entity.pdbx_description
1 polymer ?
#
loop_
_entity_poly.entity_id
_entity_poly.type
_entity_poly.pdbx_seq_one_letter_code
_entity_poly.pdbx_strand_id
1 'polypeptide(L)'
;MKYLQIIVLCEGESDAIYLDIIFKMLKEKNPDINFKFTSIPIKGKTNFRDEKYIDKVEKTKLKFQGESQVLYVVDTDDVDTSKEDLELLEKITEHVKKQDWHFVFFNRDIEEVLNKKADRKKKMKEARSYTEKKFYEVDKNNLKVRDYLIRGTSNLFSVILEELEMKI
;
A
#
# COMPACT_ATOMS: atom_id res chain seq x y z
N MET A 1 -19.90 16.89 0.27
CA MET A 1 -18.68 16.34 0.92
C MET A 1 -18.66 14.85 0.63
N LYS A 2 -17.65 14.36 -0.11
CA LYS A 2 -17.51 12.94 -0.46
C LYS A 2 -17.09 12.16 0.78
N TYR A 3 -17.70 11.02 1.07
CA TYR A 3 -17.29 10.13 2.15
C TYR A 3 -16.55 8.95 1.52
N LEU A 4 -15.25 8.86 1.76
CA LEU A 4 -14.38 7.85 1.16
C LEU A 4 -13.62 7.11 2.24
N GLN A 5 -13.66 5.79 2.19
CA GLN A 5 -12.79 4.92 2.96
C GLN A 5 -11.78 4.26 2.03
N ILE A 6 -10.51 4.30 2.40
CA ILE A 6 -9.47 3.48 1.77
C ILE A 6 -9.07 2.39 2.76
N ILE A 7 -9.32 1.15 2.37
CA ILE A 7 -8.92 -0.05 3.10
C ILE A 7 -7.65 -0.57 2.44
N VAL A 8 -6.58 -0.76 3.22
CA VAL A 8 -5.31 -1.25 2.69
C VAL A 8 -4.95 -2.59 3.32
N LEU A 9 -4.88 -3.63 2.51
CA LEU A 9 -4.23 -4.88 2.89
C LEU A 9 -2.73 -4.71 2.67
N CYS A 10 -1.94 -5.04 3.68
CA CYS A 10 -0.48 -4.96 3.62
C CYS A 10 0.12 -6.15 4.35
N GLU A 11 1.39 -6.46 4.09
CA GLU A 11 2.04 -7.66 4.60
C GLU A 11 2.18 -7.63 6.12
N GLY A 12 2.65 -6.51 6.68
CA GLY A 12 2.99 -6.38 8.09
C GLY A 12 2.51 -5.09 8.76
N GLU A 13 2.69 -5.06 10.09
CA GLU A 13 2.40 -3.88 10.91
C GLU A 13 3.37 -2.71 10.62
N SER A 14 4.61 -3.00 10.20
CA SER A 14 5.58 -1.98 9.78
C SER A 14 5.04 -1.18 8.61
N ASP A 15 4.51 -1.86 7.60
CA ASP A 15 4.07 -1.26 6.35
C ASP A 15 2.82 -0.41 6.60
N ALA A 16 1.93 -0.89 7.48
CA ALA A 16 0.78 -0.13 7.94
C ALA A 16 1.18 1.22 8.57
N ILE A 17 2.30 1.30 9.30
CA ILE A 17 2.80 2.56 9.88
C ILE A 17 3.27 3.53 8.79
N TYR A 18 4.03 3.04 7.80
CA TYR A 18 4.45 3.87 6.67
C TYR A 18 3.25 4.39 5.88
N LEU A 19 2.29 3.51 5.58
CA LEU A 19 1.07 3.84 4.85
C LEU A 19 0.20 4.84 5.60
N ASP A 20 0.06 4.71 6.93
CA ASP A 20 -0.70 5.65 7.76
C ASP A 20 -0.19 7.09 7.61
N ILE A 21 1.13 7.28 7.62
CA ILE A 21 1.77 8.59 7.41
C ILE A 21 1.42 9.15 6.03
N ILE A 22 1.48 8.32 4.97
CA ILE A 22 1.16 8.75 3.61
C ILE A 22 -0.32 9.14 3.50
N PHE A 23 -1.22 8.30 3.99
CA PHE A 23 -2.66 8.53 3.88
C PHE A 23 -3.14 9.70 4.75
N LYS A 24 -2.47 9.97 5.88
CA LYS A 24 -2.70 11.19 6.66
C LYS A 24 -2.37 12.44 5.84
N MET A 25 -1.25 12.45 5.12
CA MET A 25 -0.91 13.57 4.24
C MET A 25 -1.88 13.72 3.06
N LEU A 26 -2.34 12.61 2.48
CA LEU A 26 -3.37 12.64 1.44
C LEU A 26 -4.68 13.23 1.96
N LYS A 27 -5.05 12.93 3.22
CA LYS A 27 -6.21 13.55 3.88
C LYS A 27 -6.09 15.08 3.90
N GLU A 28 -4.94 15.59 4.33
CA GLU A 28 -4.69 17.03 4.46
C GLU A 28 -4.74 17.75 3.10
N LYS A 29 -4.30 17.10 2.03
CA LYS A 29 -4.36 17.61 0.65
C LYS A 29 -5.74 17.56 0.01
N ASN A 30 -6.67 16.79 0.59
CA ASN A 30 -8.01 16.58 0.06
C ASN A 30 -9.09 16.95 1.10
N PRO A 31 -9.14 18.23 1.56
CA PRO A 31 -10.04 18.65 2.65
C PRO A 31 -11.53 18.50 2.34
N ASP A 32 -11.89 18.44 1.05
CA ASP A 32 -13.29 18.28 0.60
C ASP A 32 -13.80 16.83 0.71
N ILE A 33 -12.91 15.89 1.04
CA ILE A 33 -13.20 14.46 1.22
C ILE A 33 -13.17 14.15 2.72
N ASN A 34 -14.29 13.64 3.24
CA ASN A 34 -14.29 13.00 4.55
C ASN A 34 -13.65 11.61 4.43
N PHE A 35 -12.33 11.62 4.54
CA PHE A 35 -11.48 10.47 4.29
C PHE A 35 -11.21 9.65 5.57
N LYS A 36 -11.44 8.33 5.48
CA LYS A 36 -11.09 7.32 6.48
C LYS A 36 -10.06 6.34 5.92
N PHE A 37 -8.92 6.25 6.56
CA PHE A 37 -7.93 5.20 6.30
C PHE A 37 -8.18 3.98 7.20
N THR A 38 -7.98 2.77 6.69
CA THR A 38 -8.05 1.53 7.49
C THR A 38 -7.04 0.52 6.96
N SER A 39 -6.01 0.22 7.75
CA SER A 39 -5.04 -0.82 7.40
C SER A 39 -5.45 -2.20 7.94
N ILE A 40 -5.16 -3.24 7.17
CA ILE A 40 -5.35 -4.65 7.52
C ILE A 40 -4.04 -5.39 7.24
N PRO A 41 -3.14 -5.50 8.24
CA PRO A 41 -1.97 -6.36 8.12
C PRO A 41 -2.39 -7.83 8.00
N ILE A 42 -1.93 -8.50 6.95
CA ILE A 42 -2.31 -9.90 6.64
C ILE A 42 -1.31 -10.95 7.12
N LYS A 43 -0.26 -10.53 7.84
CA LYS A 43 0.75 -11.42 8.43
C LYS A 43 1.51 -12.24 7.39
N GLY A 44 1.96 -11.60 6.32
CA GLY A 44 2.69 -12.24 5.23
C GLY A 44 1.95 -12.19 3.90
N LYS A 45 2.66 -11.88 2.81
CA LYS A 45 2.10 -11.79 1.45
C LYS A 45 1.44 -13.08 0.94
N THR A 46 1.80 -14.25 1.50
CA THR A 46 1.22 -15.55 1.13
C THR A 46 -0.22 -15.76 1.61
N ASN A 47 -0.72 -14.94 2.54
CA ASN A 47 -2.10 -15.02 3.05
C ASN A 47 -3.11 -14.27 2.16
N PHE A 48 -2.72 -13.88 0.94
CA PHE A 48 -3.56 -13.12 0.02
C PHE A 48 -4.90 -13.80 -0.34
N ARG A 49 -5.01 -15.13 -0.17
CA ARG A 49 -6.25 -15.89 -0.42
C ARG A 49 -7.01 -16.29 0.84
N ASP A 50 -6.51 -15.94 2.02
CA ASP A 50 -7.16 -16.33 3.28
C ASP A 50 -8.49 -15.57 3.42
N GLU A 51 -9.58 -16.34 3.39
CA GLU A 51 -10.96 -15.85 3.45
C GLU A 51 -11.20 -14.95 4.66
N LYS A 52 -10.49 -15.16 5.76
CA LYS A 52 -10.57 -14.31 6.95
C LYS A 52 -10.29 -12.84 6.64
N TYR A 53 -9.34 -12.54 5.76
CA TYR A 53 -8.98 -11.16 5.42
C TYR A 53 -9.96 -10.57 4.41
N ILE A 54 -10.45 -11.37 3.47
CA ILE A 54 -11.52 -10.99 2.54
C ILE A 54 -12.78 -10.62 3.35
N ASP A 55 -13.20 -11.48 4.27
CA ASP A 55 -14.29 -11.24 5.22
C ASP A 55 -14.10 -9.94 6.02
N LYS A 56 -12.87 -9.68 6.45
CA LYS A 56 -12.55 -8.48 7.23
C LYS A 56 -12.69 -7.21 6.37
N VAL A 57 -12.30 -7.26 5.10
CA VAL A 57 -12.53 -6.18 4.14
C VAL A 57 -14.01 -5.93 3.97
N GLU A 58 -14.80 -6.97 3.68
CA GLU A 58 -16.25 -6.84 3.45
C GLU A 58 -16.99 -6.32 4.70
N LYS A 59 -16.68 -6.87 5.88
CA LYS A 59 -17.21 -6.34 7.16
C LYS A 59 -16.82 -4.89 7.41
N THR A 60 -15.65 -4.46 6.94
CA THR A 60 -15.19 -3.08 7.06
C THR A 60 -15.96 -2.15 6.11
N LYS A 61 -16.18 -2.57 4.86
CA LYS A 61 -17.00 -1.85 3.87
C LYS A 61 -18.43 -1.66 4.38
N LEU A 62 -19.07 -2.73 4.86
CA LEU A 62 -20.46 -2.70 5.36
C LEU A 62 -20.69 -1.74 6.54
N LYS A 63 -19.64 -1.44 7.33
CA LYS A 63 -19.72 -0.53 8.47
C LYS A 63 -19.53 0.94 8.09
N PHE A 64 -19.16 1.23 6.85
CA PHE A 64 -18.89 2.58 6.39
C PHE A 64 -20.04 3.11 5.54
N GLN A 65 -20.56 4.29 5.91
CA GLN A 65 -21.60 4.97 5.14
C GLN A 65 -20.93 5.90 4.12
N GLY A 66 -20.53 5.32 2.98
CA GLY A 66 -19.83 6.01 1.90
C GLY A 66 -19.23 5.04 0.90
N GLU A 67 -18.34 5.55 0.06
CA GLU A 67 -17.59 4.74 -0.89
C GLU A 67 -16.39 4.09 -0.21
N SER A 68 -16.13 2.81 -0.47
CA SER A 68 -14.96 2.09 0.05
C SER A 68 -14.12 1.57 -1.11
N GLN A 69 -12.87 2.01 -1.17
CA GLN A 69 -11.85 1.56 -2.11
C GLN A 69 -10.86 0.65 -1.38
N VAL A 70 -10.39 -0.40 -2.06
CA VAL A 70 -9.48 -1.39 -1.46
C VAL A 70 -8.17 -1.40 -2.23
N LEU A 71 -7.06 -1.26 -1.52
CA LEU A 71 -5.71 -1.39 -2.08
C LEU A 71 -5.07 -2.62 -1.46
N TYR A 72 -4.44 -3.42 -2.31
CA TYR A 72 -3.60 -4.53 -1.89
C TYR A 72 -2.14 -4.15 -2.14
N VAL A 73 -1.40 -3.93 -1.05
CA VAL A 73 0.00 -3.49 -1.06
C VAL A 73 0.91 -4.69 -0.85
N VAL A 74 1.90 -4.86 -1.72
CA VAL A 74 2.88 -5.95 -1.64
C VAL A 74 4.30 -5.44 -1.89
N ASP A 75 5.25 -5.96 -1.12
CA ASP A 75 6.67 -5.83 -1.41
C ASP A 75 7.03 -6.80 -2.54
N THR A 76 7.72 -6.34 -3.58
CA THR A 76 8.08 -7.22 -4.71
C THR A 76 9.20 -8.19 -4.35
N ASP A 77 9.93 -7.93 -3.27
CA ASP A 77 11.16 -8.67 -2.92
C ASP A 77 12.09 -8.78 -4.14
N ASP A 78 12.57 -9.98 -4.44
CA ASP A 78 13.61 -10.23 -5.44
C ASP A 78 13.04 -10.67 -6.80
N VAL A 79 11.86 -10.18 -7.22
CA VAL A 79 11.18 -10.54 -8.50
C VAL A 79 12.04 -10.44 -9.76
N ASP A 80 13.10 -9.63 -9.75
CA ASP A 80 14.05 -9.49 -10.86
C ASP A 80 15.02 -10.68 -10.96
N THR A 81 15.15 -11.47 -9.91
CA THR A 81 16.10 -12.60 -9.81
C THR A 81 15.47 -13.90 -9.33
N SER A 82 14.30 -13.85 -8.69
CA SER A 82 13.59 -14.97 -8.06
C SER A 82 12.34 -15.32 -8.87
N LYS A 83 12.35 -16.50 -9.49
CA LYS A 83 11.18 -17.03 -10.19
C LYS A 83 9.99 -17.25 -9.25
N GLU A 84 10.27 -17.67 -8.01
CA GLU A 84 9.24 -17.92 -7.01
C GLU A 84 8.52 -16.64 -6.59
N ASP A 85 9.26 -15.53 -6.41
CA ASP A 85 8.65 -14.24 -6.08
C ASP A 85 7.85 -13.68 -7.25
N LEU A 86 8.33 -13.84 -8.49
CA LEU A 86 7.59 -13.45 -9.69
C LEU A 86 6.27 -14.22 -9.82
N GLU A 87 6.30 -15.55 -9.69
CA GLU A 87 5.09 -16.39 -9.75
C GLU A 87 4.11 -16.05 -8.61
N LEU A 88 4.62 -15.73 -7.42
CA LEU A 88 3.78 -15.30 -6.30
C LEU A 88 3.13 -13.94 -6.58
N LEU A 89 3.89 -12.98 -7.11
CA LEU A 89 3.39 -11.66 -7.48
C LEU A 89 2.26 -11.78 -8.52
N GLU A 90 2.46 -12.58 -9.57
CA GLU A 90 1.44 -12.84 -10.60
C GLU A 90 0.15 -13.41 -9.99
N LYS A 91 0.26 -14.42 -9.10
CA LYS A 91 -0.88 -15.00 -8.39
C LYS A 91 -1.62 -13.97 -7.53
N ILE A 92 -0.88 -13.07 -6.88
CA ILE A 92 -1.45 -11.97 -6.08
C ILE A 92 -2.19 -11.00 -7.01
N THR A 93 -1.56 -10.53 -8.09
CA THR A 93 -2.18 -9.61 -9.05
C THR A 93 -3.46 -10.19 -9.64
N GLU A 94 -3.47 -11.48 -10.02
CA GLU A 94 -4.69 -12.16 -10.49
C GLU A 94 -5.79 -12.19 -9.43
N HIS A 95 -5.44 -12.45 -8.18
CA HIS A 95 -6.39 -12.49 -7.08
C HIS A 95 -6.99 -11.10 -6.82
N VAL A 96 -6.14 -10.08 -6.73
CA VAL A 96 -6.54 -8.68 -6.52
C VAL A 96 -7.51 -8.22 -7.62
N LYS A 97 -7.21 -8.56 -8.88
CA LYS A 97 -8.10 -8.29 -10.01
C LYS A 97 -9.46 -9.00 -9.89
N LYS A 98 -9.49 -10.26 -9.44
CA LYS A 98 -10.75 -11.00 -9.22
C LYS A 98 -11.62 -10.40 -8.11
N GLN A 99 -11.02 -9.69 -7.16
CA GLN A 99 -11.73 -9.03 -6.06
C GLN A 99 -12.18 -7.60 -6.38
N ASP A 100 -11.86 -7.09 -7.58
CA ASP A 100 -12.06 -5.68 -7.95
C ASP A 100 -11.35 -4.71 -6.98
N TRP A 101 -10.10 -5.04 -6.64
CA TRP A 101 -9.24 -4.23 -5.78
C TRP A 101 -8.08 -3.63 -6.58
N HIS A 102 -7.45 -2.59 -6.01
CA HIS A 102 -6.31 -1.92 -6.62
C HIS A 102 -4.99 -2.54 -6.19
N PHE A 103 -4.16 -2.93 -7.16
CA PHE A 103 -2.85 -3.50 -6.89
C PHE A 103 -1.79 -2.40 -6.70
N VAL A 104 -1.06 -2.45 -5.59
CA VAL A 104 0.06 -1.55 -5.29
C VAL A 104 1.30 -2.35 -4.95
N PHE A 105 2.44 -1.97 -5.53
CA PHE A 105 3.73 -2.59 -5.22
C PHE A 105 4.71 -1.59 -4.61
N PHE A 106 5.66 -2.09 -3.83
CA PHE A 106 6.90 -1.40 -3.48
C PHE A 106 8.09 -2.28 -3.87
N ASN A 107 9.02 -1.76 -4.67
CA ASN A 107 10.20 -2.51 -5.10
C ASN A 107 11.48 -1.99 -4.39
N ARG A 108 12.26 -2.83 -3.70
CA ARG A 108 11.96 -4.24 -3.37
C ARG A 108 11.00 -4.36 -2.19
N ASP A 109 11.13 -3.41 -1.26
CA ASP A 109 10.30 -3.30 -0.07
C ASP A 109 9.92 -1.83 0.20
N ILE A 110 8.86 -1.61 0.99
CA ILE A 110 8.38 -0.27 1.35
C ILE A 110 9.44 0.61 1.99
N GLU A 111 10.34 0.03 2.79
CA GLU A 111 11.43 0.76 3.42
C GLU A 111 12.45 1.24 2.41
N GLU A 112 12.78 0.47 1.39
CA GLU A 112 13.73 0.84 0.36
C GLU A 112 13.20 1.98 -0.52
N VAL A 113 11.90 1.99 -0.80
CA VAL A 113 11.26 3.08 -1.56
C VAL A 113 11.17 4.36 -0.73
N LEU A 114 10.80 4.26 0.56
CA LEU A 114 10.44 5.40 1.40
C LEU A 114 11.56 5.89 2.33
N ASN A 115 12.51 5.02 2.67
CA ASN A 115 13.54 5.21 3.68
C ASN A 115 14.79 4.38 3.34
N LYS A 116 15.44 4.66 2.20
CA LYS A 116 16.63 3.93 1.66
C LYS A 116 17.75 3.57 2.66
N LYS A 117 17.79 4.20 3.83
CA LYS A 117 18.79 3.97 4.89
C LYS A 117 18.30 3.05 6.03
N ALA A 118 17.10 2.48 5.92
CA ALA A 118 16.51 1.64 6.94
C ALA A 118 17.31 0.35 7.16
N ASP A 119 17.53 -0.01 8.43
CA ASP A 119 18.08 -1.30 8.81
C ASP A 119 16.99 -2.38 8.70
N ARG A 120 17.10 -3.26 7.70
CA ARG A 120 16.16 -4.38 7.45
C ARG A 120 16.01 -5.30 8.67
N LYS A 121 17.00 -5.40 9.56
CA LYS A 121 16.89 -6.21 10.78
C LYS A 121 16.06 -5.54 11.87
N LYS A 122 15.73 -4.25 11.70
CA LYS A 122 15.00 -3.43 12.67
C LYS A 122 13.75 -2.79 12.07
N LYS A 123 13.08 -3.45 11.11
CA LYS A 123 11.89 -2.94 10.39
C LYS A 123 10.91 -2.15 11.28
N MET A 124 10.45 -2.75 12.38
CA MET A 124 9.50 -2.09 13.29
C MET A 124 10.04 -0.81 13.93
N LYS A 125 11.32 -0.78 14.30
CA LYS A 125 11.96 0.42 14.87
C LYS A 125 12.09 1.51 13.81
N GLU A 126 12.50 1.13 12.59
CA GLU A 126 12.61 2.05 11.46
C GLU A 126 11.26 2.68 11.13
N ALA A 127 10.21 1.86 11.00
CA ALA A 127 8.84 2.31 10.76
C ALA A 127 8.35 3.30 11.83
N ARG A 128 8.53 2.98 13.13
CA ARG A 128 8.16 3.87 14.24
C ARG A 128 8.97 5.18 14.28
N SER A 129 10.16 5.19 13.69
CA SER A 129 11.01 6.39 13.58
C SER A 129 10.77 7.17 12.28
N TYR A 130 9.90 6.67 11.41
CA TYR A 130 9.56 7.33 10.16
C TYR A 130 8.61 8.50 10.44
N THR A 131 8.74 9.57 9.66
CA THR A 131 8.01 10.82 9.88
C THR A 131 7.57 11.41 8.56
N GLU A 132 6.54 12.26 8.60
CA GLU A 132 6.08 13.03 7.44
C GLU A 132 7.24 13.81 6.80
N LYS A 133 8.13 14.41 7.61
CA LYS A 133 9.33 15.09 7.11
C LYS A 133 10.19 14.20 6.23
N LYS A 134 10.49 12.96 6.67
CA LYS A 134 11.23 11.99 5.87
C LYS A 134 10.47 11.63 4.59
N PHE A 135 9.15 11.52 4.65
CA PHE A 135 8.36 11.30 3.45
C PHE A 135 8.44 12.46 2.46
N TYR A 136 8.47 13.71 2.91
CA TYR A 136 8.66 14.86 2.00
C TYR A 136 10.01 14.86 1.28
N GLU A 137 11.03 14.20 1.83
CA GLU A 137 12.34 14.02 1.20
C GLU A 137 12.35 12.94 0.09
N VAL A 138 11.31 12.10 0.03
CA VAL A 138 11.15 11.08 -1.02
C VAL A 138 10.75 11.74 -2.35
N ASP A 139 11.48 11.43 -3.42
CA ASP A 139 11.11 11.82 -4.78
C ASP A 139 9.78 11.16 -5.18
N LYS A 140 8.74 11.98 -5.35
CA LYS A 140 7.38 11.53 -5.66
C LYS A 140 7.25 10.91 -7.05
N ASN A 141 8.19 11.13 -7.95
CA ASN A 141 8.20 10.45 -9.24
C ASN A 141 8.48 8.95 -9.08
N ASN A 142 9.25 8.55 -8.06
CA ASN A 142 9.46 7.13 -7.76
C ASN A 142 8.20 6.42 -7.28
N LEU A 143 7.16 7.15 -6.86
CA LEU A 143 5.86 6.58 -6.46
C LEU A 143 4.86 6.50 -7.61
N LYS A 144 5.22 6.95 -8.82
CA LYS A 144 4.38 6.95 -10.03
C LYS A 144 4.82 5.90 -11.06
N VAL A 145 5.73 5.01 -10.69
CA VAL A 145 6.32 4.03 -11.61
C VAL A 145 5.44 2.80 -11.65
N ARG A 146 5.01 2.40 -12.85
CA ARG A 146 4.15 1.21 -13.02
C ARG A 146 4.94 -0.08 -13.29
N ASP A 147 6.20 0.06 -13.68
CA ASP A 147 7.09 -1.08 -13.90
C ASP A 147 7.66 -1.56 -12.57
N TYR A 148 7.17 -2.72 -12.11
CA TYR A 148 7.59 -3.34 -10.86
C TYR A 148 9.01 -3.93 -10.91
N LEU A 149 9.72 -3.85 -12.04
CA LEU A 149 11.13 -4.25 -12.13
C LEU A 149 12.10 -3.10 -11.79
N ILE A 150 11.61 -1.86 -11.71
CA ILE A 150 12.45 -0.70 -11.38
C ILE A 150 12.64 -0.59 -9.87
N ARG A 151 13.85 -0.89 -9.41
CA ARG A 151 14.22 -0.88 -8.00
C ARG A 151 14.08 0.51 -7.36
N GLY A 152 13.59 0.53 -6.11
CA GLY A 152 13.38 1.75 -5.32
C GLY A 152 12.16 2.54 -5.74
N THR A 153 11.19 1.92 -6.41
CA THR A 153 9.99 2.58 -6.94
C THR A 153 8.70 1.84 -6.57
N SER A 154 7.56 2.51 -6.77
CA SER A 154 6.22 2.06 -6.46
C SER A 154 5.24 2.69 -7.45
N ASN A 155 4.07 2.07 -7.64
CA ASN A 155 2.93 2.63 -8.38
C ASN A 155 1.89 3.32 -7.49
N LEU A 156 2.13 3.46 -6.18
CA LEU A 156 1.14 3.96 -5.22
C LEU A 156 0.49 5.28 -5.66
N PHE A 157 1.28 6.26 -6.11
CA PHE A 157 0.76 7.57 -6.54
C PHE A 157 0.06 7.51 -7.89
N SER A 158 0.41 6.57 -8.78
CA SER A 158 -0.36 6.33 -10.00
C SER A 158 -1.76 5.85 -9.64
N VAL A 159 -1.88 4.86 -8.75
CA VAL A 159 -3.18 4.35 -8.28
C VAL A 159 -4.00 5.45 -7.60
N ILE A 160 -3.38 6.24 -6.70
CA ILE A 160 -4.07 7.34 -6.01
C ILE A 160 -4.61 8.39 -6.99
N LEU A 161 -3.83 8.75 -8.01
CA LEU A 161 -4.21 9.77 -8.99
C LEU A 161 -5.29 9.29 -9.96
N GLU A 162 -5.13 8.07 -10.47
CA GLU A 162 -5.90 7.58 -11.63
C GLU A 162 -7.15 6.81 -11.20
N GLU A 163 -7.06 6.05 -10.12
CA GLU A 163 -8.14 5.18 -9.68
C GLU A 163 -8.95 5.80 -8.53
N LEU A 164 -8.29 6.59 -7.67
CA LEU A 164 -8.94 7.21 -6.50
C LEU A 164 -9.23 8.71 -6.70
N GLU A 165 -8.70 9.31 -7.76
CA GLU A 165 -8.87 10.72 -8.14
C GLU A 165 -8.50 11.71 -7.00
N MET A 166 -7.51 11.36 -6.18
CA MET A 166 -7.07 12.19 -5.05
C MET A 166 -5.85 13.05 -5.41
N LYS A 167 -5.77 14.25 -4.82
CA LYS A 167 -4.61 15.15 -4.94
C LYS A 167 -3.42 14.61 -4.14
N ILE A 168 -2.22 14.67 -4.73
CA ILE A 168 -0.93 14.26 -4.14
C ILE A 168 -0.01 15.42 -3.78
#